data_AF-A0A422QGZ9-F1
#
_entry.id   AF-A0A422QGZ9-F1
#
_cell.length_a   1.000
_cell.length_b   1.000
_cell.length_c   1.000
_cell.angle_alpha   90.00
_cell.angle_beta   90.00
_cell.angle_gamma   90.00
#
_symmetry.space_group_name_H-M   'P 1'
#
loop_
_entity.id
_entity.type
_entity.pdbx_description
1 polymer ?
#
loop_
_entity_poly.entity_id
_entity_poly.type
_entity_poly.pdbx_seq_one_letter_code
_entity_poly.pdbx_strand_id
1 'polypeptide(L)' 'TKLFVTDEPMVGLTQDPYWETADVDVSNNSWPRKATPSRLELFKTERDPNNLMRDFNTKLKAGESSSTPPAE' A
#
# COMPACT_ATOMS: atom_id res chain seq x y z
N THR A 1 -23.33 -22.28 13.46
CA THR A 1 -22.56 -21.83 14.65
C THR A 1 -21.17 -22.44 14.56
N LYS A 2 -20.09 -21.65 14.57
CA LYS A 2 -18.73 -22.18 14.59
C LYS A 2 -18.17 -22.06 16.01
N LEU A 3 -17.81 -23.18 16.62
CA LEU A 3 -17.26 -23.26 17.97
C LEU A 3 -15.80 -23.70 17.86
N PHE A 4 -14.88 -22.90 18.39
CA PHE A 4 -13.46 -23.24 18.47
C PHE A 4 -13.10 -23.37 19.95
N VAL A 5 -12.70 -24.56 20.37
CA VAL A 5 -12.20 -24.84 21.73
C VAL A 5 -10.70 -25.04 21.62
N THR A 6 -9.93 -24.17 22.25
CA THR A 6 -8.46 -24.20 22.25
C THR A 6 -7.97 -24.01 23.68
N ASP A 7 -6.95 -24.77 24.07
CA ASP A 7 -6.37 -24.71 25.41
C ASP A 7 -5.54 -23.42 25.62
N GLU A 8 -5.02 -22.84 24.53
CA GLU A 8 -4.25 -21.61 24.51
C GLU A 8 -5.13 -20.42 24.03
N PRO A 9 -4.95 -19.21 24.58
CA PRO A 9 -5.69 -18.04 24.13
C PRO A 9 -5.44 -17.74 22.65
N MET A 10 -6.52 -17.61 21.88
CA MET A 10 -6.46 -17.18 20.49
C MET A 10 -5.92 -15.75 20.40
N VAL A 11 -4.81 -15.55 19.68
CA VAL A 11 -4.15 -14.25 19.50
C VAL A 11 -4.75 -13.46 18.33
N GLY A 12 -5.32 -14.16 17.35
CA GLY A 12 -6.06 -13.51 16.27
C GLY A 12 -6.68 -14.47 15.27
N LEU A 13 -7.65 -13.96 14.51
CA LEU A 13 -8.38 -14.64 13.45
C LEU A 13 -8.50 -13.72 12.25
N THR A 14 -8.21 -14.22 11.05
CA THR A 14 -8.52 -13.52 9.80
C THR A 14 -9.54 -14.33 9.01
N GLN A 15 -10.68 -13.72 8.69
CA GLN A 15 -11.72 -14.28 7.84
C GLN A 15 -11.48 -13.84 6.40
N ASP A 16 -11.65 -14.75 5.45
CA ASP A 16 -11.41 -14.55 4.01
C ASP A 16 -10.10 -13.81 3.64
N PRO A 17 -8.94 -14.47 3.77
CA PRO A 17 -7.64 -13.87 3.44
C PRO A 17 -7.42 -13.60 1.95
N TYR A 18 -8.16 -14.29 1.06
CA TYR A 18 -7.94 -14.26 -0.40
C TYR A 18 -9.04 -13.50 -1.15
N TRP A 19 -9.99 -12.89 -0.43
CA TRP A 19 -11.12 -12.14 -1.01
C TRP A 19 -11.96 -12.99 -1.94
N GLU A 20 -12.30 -14.20 -1.48
CA GLU A 20 -13.17 -15.13 -2.18
C GLU A 20 -14.65 -14.73 -2.06
N THR A 21 -15.00 -13.98 -1.01
CA THR A 21 -16.31 -13.38 -0.80
C THR A 21 -16.27 -11.93 -1.26
N ALA A 22 -17.07 -11.58 -2.27
CA ALA A 22 -17.14 -10.24 -2.86
C ALA A 22 -17.83 -9.22 -1.92
N ASP A 23 -17.36 -9.14 -0.68
CA ASP A 23 -17.87 -8.26 0.36
C ASP A 23 -17.31 -6.84 0.22
N VAL A 24 -18.11 -5.86 0.60
CA VAL A 24 -17.78 -4.42 0.46
C VAL A 24 -16.87 -3.95 1.60
N ASP A 25 -16.97 -4.55 2.79
CA ASP A 25 -16.24 -4.14 3.99
C ASP A 25 -15.32 -5.25 4.48
N VAL A 26 -14.01 -5.02 4.41
CA VAL A 26 -12.96 -5.91 4.92
C VAL A 26 -12.44 -5.49 6.30
N SER A 27 -12.94 -4.37 6.86
CA SER A 27 -12.45 -3.80 8.12
C SER A 27 -12.79 -4.65 9.36
N ASN A 28 -13.69 -5.61 9.21
CA ASN A 28 -14.15 -6.53 10.24
C ASN A 28 -13.59 -7.96 10.05
N ASN A 29 -12.81 -8.21 8.99
CA ASN A 29 -12.26 -9.53 8.69
C ASN A 29 -11.12 -9.96 9.63
N SER A 30 -10.59 -9.07 10.46
CA SER A 30 -9.54 -9.39 11.43
C SER A 30 -10.04 -9.21 12.86
N TRP A 31 -9.77 -10.20 13.70
CA TRP A 31 -9.89 -10.12 15.14
C TRP A 31 -8.51 -10.36 15.78
N PRO A 32 -8.00 -9.51 16.70
CA PRO A 32 -8.48 -8.18 17.04
C PRO A 32 -8.49 -7.25 15.82
N ARG A 33 -9.33 -6.20 15.87
CA ARG A 33 -9.49 -5.28 14.74
C ARG A 33 -8.17 -4.55 14.47
N LYS A 34 -7.70 -4.59 13.23
CA LYS A 34 -6.50 -3.85 12.81
C LYS A 34 -6.89 -2.40 12.54
N ALA A 35 -6.13 -1.45 13.11
CA ALA A 35 -6.35 -0.04 12.84
C ALA A 35 -5.92 0.27 11.40
N THR A 36 -6.87 0.61 10.54
CA THR A 36 -6.60 1.11 9.19
C THR A 36 -6.37 2.62 9.25
N PRO A 37 -5.29 3.14 8.63
CA PRO A 37 -5.03 4.57 8.62
C PRO A 37 -6.15 5.31 7.87
N SER A 38 -6.61 6.41 8.47
CA SER A 38 -7.62 7.26 7.84
C SER A 38 -7.04 7.97 6.60
N ARG A 39 -7.92 8.44 5.71
CA ARG A 39 -7.54 9.21 4.51
C ARG A 39 -6.63 10.41 4.83
N LEU A 40 -6.89 11.08 5.96
CA LEU A 40 -6.13 12.24 6.44
C LEU A 40 -4.75 11.85 6.97
N GLU A 41 -4.64 10.74 7.68
CA GLU A 41 -3.35 10.21 8.16
C GLU A 41 -2.48 9.72 7.01
N LEU A 42 -3.09 9.10 6.00
CA LEU A 42 -2.40 8.69 4.77
C LEU A 42 -1.80 9.87 4.01
N PHE A 43 -2.46 11.04 4.06
CA PHE A 43 -1.93 12.26 3.43
C PHE A 43 -0.69 12.80 4.16
N LYS A 44 -0.65 12.66 5.48
CA LYS A 44 0.46 13.13 6.34
C LYS A 44 1.63 12.16 6.40
N THR A 45 1.43 10.92 5.95
CA THR A 45 2.49 9.91 5.90
C THR A 45 3.55 10.35 4.88
N GLU A 46 4.83 10.27 5.26
CA GLU A 46 5.93 10.55 4.35
C GLU A 46 5.81 9.66 3.11
N ARG A 47 5.68 10.29 1.95
CA ARG A 47 5.61 9.59 0.68
C ARG A 47 7.03 9.29 0.23
N ASP A 48 7.26 8.06 -0.21
CA ASP A 48 8.54 7.61 -0.74
C ASP A 48 9.06 8.63 -1.79
N PRO A 49 10.28 9.18 -1.59
CA PRO A 49 10.87 10.11 -2.53
C PRO A 49 11.10 9.49 -3.92
N ASN A 50 11.22 8.17 -4.05
CA ASN A 50 11.55 7.48 -5.31
C ASN A 50 10.32 6.90 -6.04
N ASN A 51 9.22 7.65 -6.10
CA ASN A 51 7.99 7.18 -6.76
C ASN A 51 7.96 7.52 -8.26
N LEU A 52 8.46 6.60 -9.09
CA LEU A 52 8.51 6.70 -10.55
C LEU A 52 7.14 7.01 -11.21
N MET A 53 6.04 6.53 -10.63
CA MET A 53 4.69 6.78 -11.16
C MET A 53 4.25 8.24 -10.95
N ARG A 54 4.69 8.89 -9.86
CA ARG A 54 4.44 10.31 -9.61
C ARG A 54 5.25 11.19 -10.56
N ASP A 55 6.49 10.79 -10.79
CA ASP A 55 7.45 11.59 -11.54
C ASP A 55 7.23 11.48 -13.06
N PHE A 56 6.37 10.58 -13.53
CA PHE A 56 5.98 10.44 -14.94
C PHE A 56 5.47 11.75 -15.57
N ASN A 57 4.72 12.56 -14.83
CA ASN A 57 4.19 13.84 -15.31
C ASN A 57 5.14 15.01 -15.07
N THR A 58 6.32 14.78 -14.48
CA THR A 58 7.29 15.85 -14.25
C THR A 58 7.96 16.22 -15.57
N LYS A 59 8.02 17.52 -15.87
CA LYS A 59 8.66 18.00 -17.11
C LYS A 59 10.16 17.79 -16.98
N LEU A 60 10.72 17.01 -17.90
CA LEU A 60 12.17 16.82 -18.01
C LEU A 60 12.84 18.19 -18.13
N LYS A 61 13.86 18.43 -17.30
CA LYS A 61 14.66 19.65 -17.39
C LYS A 61 15.40 19.61 -18.74
N ALA A 62 15.11 20.58 -19.63
CA ALA A 62 15.84 20.71 -20.88
C ALA A 62 17.32 20.91 -20.56
N GLY A 63 18.14 19.96 -20.99
CA GLY A 63 19.56 19.89 -20.66
C GLY A 63 20.35 21.00 -21.33
N GLU A 64 21.02 21.80 -20.50
CA GLU A 64 22.39 22.21 -20.77
C GLU A 64 23.27 20.95 -20.67
N SER A 65 24.18 20.74 -21.64
CA SER A 65 25.20 19.66 -21.80
C SER A 65 24.95 18.60 -22.90
N SER A 66 25.52 18.86 -24.09
CA SER A 66 26.29 17.89 -24.90
C SER A 66 26.73 18.54 -26.22
N SER A 67 27.62 19.54 -26.15
CA SER A 67 28.34 20.04 -27.32
C SER A 67 29.65 19.28 -27.52
N THR A 68 29.66 18.23 -28.35
CA THR A 68 30.85 17.78 -29.10
C THR A 68 30.38 16.89 -30.26
N PRO A 69 30.53 17.29 -31.54
CA PRO A 69 30.27 16.41 -32.67
C PRO A 69 31.50 15.51 -32.92
N PRO A 70 31.33 14.23 -33.32
CA PRO A 70 32.44 13.38 -33.73
C PRO A 70 32.92 13.79 -35.14
N ALA A 71 34.22 14.01 -35.28
CA ALA A 71 34.91 14.10 -36.55
C ALA A 71 35.60 12.75 -36.81
N GLU A 72 35.14 12.02 -37.82
CA GLU A 72 35.97 11.18 -38.70
C GLU A 72 35.19 10.84 -39.98
#